data_AF-A0A8S0VGR0-F1
#
_entry.id   AF-A0A8S0VGR0-F1
#
_cell.length_a   1.000
_cell.length_b   1.000
_cell.length_c   1.000
_cell.angle_alpha   90.00
_cell.angle_beta   90.00
_cell.angle_gamma   90.00
#
_symmetry.space_group_name_H-M   'P 1'
#
loop_
_entity.id
_entity.type
_entity.pdbx_description
1 polymer ?
#
loop_
_entity_poly.entity_id
_entity_poly.type
_entity_poly.pdbx_seq_one_letter_code
_entity_poly.pdbx_strand_id
1 'polypeptide(L)'
;MDLSSLTSKHHTINQPSPPTATVAGDIPSIGQPFTGFTPLHKPHNQAAALGGNPSTVALAGDTDAEAFITQDSDDRDFLFKNLRSYDVPVINHVGDEGQHRNPFQTTEEMLKLGISSRLDQVFEAPHAVKDVLTSQFGLEHSYIGSKETDQKADQVLGLRIMDVWTPENHYRWSRSRYGDHVSASVESVTRSQLLLCNLDVGEIERLKSRKTELEDTISTIDSDLKALQMELRQKEDEAAEHRREREEIVNMSQKEKKKRREMENLVHQRRIKLKSIERENDPDVSITKVIDQVKELKIQRFQCAMEIKGLLVEAVAYRRSFAELNMVSIELEAK
;
A
#
# COMPACT_ATOMS: atom_id res chain seq x y z
N MET A 1 -51.13 -31.51 -11.45
CA MET A 1 -51.10 -31.72 -9.99
C MET A 1 -49.89 -30.98 -9.46
N ASP A 2 -49.95 -30.04 -8.52
CA ASP A 2 -50.96 -29.07 -8.12
C ASP A 2 -50.25 -28.17 -7.09
N LEU A 3 -50.67 -26.90 -6.99
CA LEU A 3 -50.55 -26.01 -5.81
C LEU A 3 -49.14 -25.48 -5.44
N SER A 4 -48.83 -24.18 -5.59
CA SER A 4 -49.19 -23.04 -4.69
C SER A 4 -48.72 -23.29 -3.24
N SER A 5 -48.04 -22.43 -2.47
CA SER A 5 -47.88 -20.97 -2.42
C SER A 5 -47.33 -20.63 -1.01
N LEU A 6 -46.82 -19.40 -0.81
CA LEU A 6 -46.67 -18.67 0.49
C LEU A 6 -45.51 -19.17 1.40
N THR A 7 -44.71 -18.35 2.10
CA THR A 7 -44.88 -17.07 2.82
C THR A 7 -43.51 -16.37 3.00
N SER A 8 -43.34 -15.10 2.62
CA SER A 8 -43.22 -13.90 3.49
C SER A 8 -42.49 -14.05 4.85
N LYS A 9 -41.42 -13.26 5.06
CA LYS A 9 -41.25 -12.31 6.21
C LYS A 9 -39.86 -11.62 6.27
N HIS A 10 -39.91 -10.28 6.42
CA HIS A 10 -39.00 -9.33 7.12
C HIS A 10 -37.49 -9.31 6.76
N HIS A 11 -36.78 -8.18 6.65
CA HIS A 11 -36.71 -7.07 7.60
C HIS A 11 -35.99 -5.87 6.94
N THR A 12 -36.55 -4.67 7.11
CA THR A 12 -35.94 -3.36 6.83
C THR A 12 -34.82 -3.10 7.85
N ILE A 13 -33.68 -2.50 7.46
CA ILE A 13 -32.86 -1.59 8.30
C ILE A 13 -31.90 -0.75 7.42
N ASN A 14 -32.18 0.55 7.46
CA ASN A 14 -31.32 1.75 7.47
C ASN A 14 -29.84 1.68 7.01
N GLN A 15 -29.54 2.45 5.96
CA GLN A 15 -28.23 3.06 5.71
C GLN A 15 -28.09 4.40 6.47
N PRO A 16 -26.93 4.72 7.06
CA PRO A 16 -26.64 6.06 7.57
C PRO A 16 -25.86 6.90 6.54
N SER A 17 -26.31 8.14 6.33
CA SER A 17 -25.60 9.20 5.61
C SER A 17 -24.49 9.84 6.48
N PRO A 18 -23.38 10.33 5.90
CA PRO A 18 -22.37 11.11 6.62
C PRO A 18 -22.65 12.62 6.61
N PRO A 19 -22.03 13.39 7.54
CA PRO A 19 -22.51 14.70 7.94
C PRO A 19 -21.96 15.89 7.14
N THR A 20 -22.79 16.93 7.09
CA THR A 20 -22.55 18.30 6.65
C THR A 20 -21.53 19.01 7.54
N ALA A 21 -20.50 19.61 6.94
CA ALA A 21 -19.61 20.55 7.60
C ALA A 21 -20.01 21.99 7.22
N THR A 22 -20.29 22.80 8.23
CA THR A 22 -20.45 24.26 8.15
C THR A 22 -19.25 24.90 8.83
N VAL A 23 -18.48 25.72 8.11
CA VAL A 23 -17.65 26.77 8.70
C VAL A 23 -17.67 27.99 7.79
N ALA A 24 -18.06 29.12 8.38
CA ALA A 24 -18.07 30.47 7.84
C ALA A 24 -16.68 31.11 7.89
N GLY A 25 -16.43 32.13 7.06
CA GLY A 25 -15.21 32.94 7.15
C GLY A 25 -15.10 34.01 6.07
N ASP A 26 -15.66 35.17 6.39
CA ASP A 26 -15.50 36.53 5.86
C ASP A 26 -14.34 36.87 4.90
N ILE A 27 -14.66 37.64 3.85
CA ILE A 27 -13.72 38.42 3.03
C ILE A 27 -14.07 39.91 3.18
N PRO A 28 -13.13 40.79 3.59
CA PRO A 28 -13.29 42.22 3.40
C PRO A 28 -12.61 42.70 2.11
N SER A 29 -13.30 43.66 1.49
CA SER A 29 -12.86 44.52 0.40
C SER A 29 -11.83 45.57 0.86
N ILE A 30 -11.31 46.38 -0.08
CA ILE A 30 -10.27 47.45 -0.03
C ILE A 30 -8.99 46.96 -0.73
N GLY A 31 -8.39 47.63 -1.72
CA GLY A 31 -8.57 48.95 -2.31
C GLY A 31 -7.28 49.23 -3.10
N GLN A 32 -7.42 49.68 -4.35
CA GLN A 32 -6.29 50.20 -5.13
C GLN A 32 -5.79 51.53 -4.52
N PRO A 33 -4.55 51.91 -4.86
CA PRO A 33 -4.38 53.21 -5.50
C PRO A 33 -3.60 53.15 -6.82
N PHE A 34 -4.20 53.74 -7.86
CA PHE A 34 -3.52 54.49 -8.93
C PHE A 34 -2.71 55.65 -8.29
N THR A 35 -1.62 56.20 -8.85
CA THR A 35 -1.52 56.93 -10.12
C THR A 35 -0.06 57.27 -10.41
N GLY A 36 0.32 57.35 -11.69
CA GLY A 36 1.50 58.10 -12.11
C GLY A 36 1.72 58.10 -13.63
N PHE A 37 1.20 59.14 -14.29
CA PHE A 37 1.57 59.67 -15.62
C PHE A 37 0.88 59.15 -16.90
N THR A 38 -0.18 59.87 -17.28
CA THR A 38 -0.56 60.27 -18.66
C THR A 38 0.34 61.43 -19.16
N PRO A 39 0.24 61.99 -20.40
CA PRO A 39 -0.70 61.79 -21.54
C PRO A 39 0.05 61.61 -22.90
N LEU A 40 -0.55 61.43 -24.10
CA LEU A 40 -1.33 62.42 -24.85
C LEU A 40 -1.78 61.89 -26.23
N HIS A 41 -3.05 62.16 -26.56
CA HIS A 41 -3.74 62.29 -27.86
C HIS A 41 -3.63 61.23 -28.98
N LYS A 42 -4.81 60.64 -29.27
CA LYS A 42 -5.26 60.22 -30.61
C LYS A 42 -5.41 61.43 -31.56
N PRO A 43 -5.45 61.17 -32.87
CA PRO A 43 -6.71 61.45 -33.55
C PRO A 43 -7.33 60.21 -34.22
N HIS A 44 -8.65 60.30 -34.32
CA HIS A 44 -9.58 59.43 -35.01
C HIS A 44 -9.25 59.33 -36.51
N ASN A 45 -9.36 58.13 -37.08
CA ASN A 45 -10.00 57.93 -38.36
C ASN A 45 -10.66 56.55 -38.39
N GLN A 46 -11.96 56.54 -38.70
CA GLN A 46 -12.75 55.36 -38.97
C GLN A 46 -12.38 54.79 -40.33
N ALA A 47 -12.16 53.48 -40.43
CA ALA A 47 -12.40 52.72 -41.65
C ALA A 47 -12.79 51.29 -41.27
N ALA A 48 -13.65 50.74 -42.12
CA ALA A 48 -14.53 49.61 -41.88
C ALA A 48 -13.84 48.25 -41.63
N ALA A 49 -14.60 47.38 -40.98
CA ALA A 49 -14.36 45.97 -40.76
C ALA A 49 -13.94 45.21 -42.03
N LEU A 50 -13.02 44.24 -41.85
CA LEU A 50 -13.12 42.88 -42.37
C LEU A 50 -12.23 42.00 -41.49
N GLY A 51 -12.82 40.96 -40.91
CA GLY A 51 -12.14 40.03 -40.01
C GLY A 51 -11.07 39.21 -40.73
N GLY A 52 -9.99 38.94 -40.00
CA GLY A 52 -8.92 38.04 -40.39
C GLY A 52 -7.83 38.09 -39.33
N ASN A 53 -7.82 37.12 -38.42
CA ASN A 53 -6.74 36.94 -37.45
C ASN A 53 -5.42 36.68 -38.21
N PRO A 54 -4.33 37.43 -37.98
CA PRO A 54 -3.04 37.13 -38.56
C PRO A 54 -2.09 36.67 -37.45
N SER A 55 -1.95 35.36 -37.24
CA SER A 55 -0.87 34.82 -36.40
C SER A 55 -0.73 33.31 -36.61
N THR A 56 0.05 32.91 -37.61
CA THR A 56 0.72 31.59 -37.68
C THR A 56 1.91 31.76 -38.60
N VAL A 57 3.06 32.11 -38.03
CA VAL A 57 4.35 32.09 -38.74
C VAL A 57 5.06 30.83 -38.30
N ALA A 58 4.87 29.77 -39.08
CA ALA A 58 5.83 28.68 -39.13
C ALA A 58 7.05 29.17 -39.94
N LEU A 59 8.22 28.58 -39.67
CA LEU A 59 9.52 28.89 -40.27
C LEU A 59 9.54 28.98 -41.82
N ALA A 60 8.54 28.36 -42.42
CA ALA A 60 8.01 28.60 -43.74
C ALA A 60 6.50 28.79 -43.50
N GLY A 61 5.81 29.73 -44.15
CA GLY A 61 4.34 29.71 -44.08
C GLY A 61 3.86 28.28 -44.41
N ASP A 62 2.74 27.80 -43.82
CA ASP A 62 2.25 26.43 -44.10
C ASP A 62 2.14 26.14 -45.62
N THR A 63 2.12 27.18 -46.47
CA THR A 63 2.14 27.16 -47.93
C THR A 63 3.49 26.88 -48.59
N ASP A 64 4.61 27.19 -47.95
CA ASP A 64 5.92 27.20 -48.62
C ASP A 64 6.73 25.91 -48.38
N ALA A 65 6.44 25.17 -47.30
CA ALA A 65 6.90 23.80 -47.15
C ALA A 65 6.22 22.84 -48.15
N GLU A 66 5.11 23.27 -48.75
CA GLU A 66 4.35 22.58 -49.79
C GLU A 66 4.65 23.12 -51.21
N ALA A 67 5.83 23.72 -51.43
CA ALA A 67 6.22 24.24 -52.74
C ALA A 67 6.93 23.18 -53.61
N PHE A 68 6.68 23.20 -54.92
CA PHE A 68 7.44 22.42 -55.89
C PHE A 68 8.67 23.18 -56.38
N ILE A 69 9.84 22.53 -56.35
CA ILE A 69 11.09 23.10 -56.84
C ILE A 69 11.43 22.45 -58.18
N THR A 70 11.57 23.29 -59.20
CA THR A 70 11.92 22.92 -60.59
C THR A 70 13.33 23.38 -60.91
N GLN A 71 14.04 22.67 -61.77
CA GLN A 71 15.40 23.05 -62.21
C GLN A 71 15.40 23.74 -63.58
N ASP A 72 14.31 23.60 -64.34
CA ASP A 72 14.12 24.23 -65.65
C ASP A 72 12.89 25.15 -65.61
N SER A 73 13.03 26.30 -66.27
CA SER A 73 11.94 27.24 -66.53
C SER A 73 10.78 26.63 -67.34
N ASP A 74 11.05 25.69 -68.24
CA ASP A 74 10.00 25.04 -69.03
C ASP A 74 9.12 24.13 -68.16
N ASP A 75 9.75 23.35 -67.29
CA ASP A 75 9.07 22.49 -66.30
C ASP A 75 8.30 23.31 -65.27
N ARG A 76 8.87 24.44 -64.82
CA ARG A 76 8.17 25.41 -63.98
C ARG A 76 6.89 25.89 -64.64
N ASP A 77 6.97 26.35 -65.88
CA ASP A 77 5.82 26.93 -66.59
C ASP A 77 4.76 25.87 -66.88
N PHE A 78 5.17 24.62 -67.12
CA PHE A 78 4.27 23.49 -67.24
C PHE A 78 3.55 23.21 -65.91
N LEU A 79 4.27 23.07 -64.80
CA LEU A 79 3.68 22.80 -63.49
C LEU A 79 2.81 23.96 -63.01
N PHE A 80 3.26 25.20 -63.18
CA PHE A 80 2.49 26.39 -62.80
C PHE A 80 1.15 26.48 -63.56
N LYS A 81 1.12 26.10 -64.86
CA LYS A 81 -0.12 26.07 -65.64
C LYS A 81 -1.07 24.98 -65.14
N ASN A 82 -0.56 23.79 -64.83
CA ASN A 82 -1.38 22.65 -64.43
C ASN A 82 -1.83 22.71 -62.96
N LEU A 83 -1.03 23.32 -62.07
CA LEU A 83 -1.29 23.39 -60.63
C LEU A 83 -1.94 24.71 -60.19
N ARG A 84 -2.24 25.63 -61.12
CA ARG A 84 -2.87 26.92 -60.82
C ARG A 84 -4.16 26.79 -60.02
N SER A 85 -4.96 25.76 -60.26
CA SER A 85 -6.23 25.53 -59.55
C SER A 85 -6.07 25.10 -58.09
N TYR A 86 -4.87 24.65 -57.71
CA TYR A 86 -4.56 24.10 -56.39
C TYR A 86 -3.78 25.07 -55.50
N ASP A 87 -3.48 26.28 -56.00
CA ASP A 87 -2.74 27.34 -55.29
C ASP A 87 -1.38 26.88 -54.72
N VAL A 88 -0.72 25.96 -55.43
CA VAL A 88 0.58 25.41 -55.02
C VAL A 88 1.72 26.28 -55.59
N PRO A 89 2.62 26.81 -54.76
CA PRO A 89 3.78 27.56 -55.24
C PRO A 89 4.72 26.67 -56.05
N VAL A 90 5.16 27.15 -57.22
CA VAL A 90 6.18 26.47 -58.05
C VAL A 90 7.38 27.40 -58.19
N ILE A 91 8.50 26.99 -57.61
CA ILE A 91 9.75 27.75 -57.54
C ILE A 91 10.73 27.21 -58.58
N ASN A 92 11.40 28.12 -59.29
CA ASN A 92 12.49 27.76 -60.19
C ASN A 92 13.83 27.91 -59.48
N HIS A 93 14.55 26.81 -59.36
CA HIS A 93 15.92 26.77 -58.92
C HIS A 93 16.83 26.72 -60.16
N VAL A 94 17.19 27.90 -60.64
CA VAL A 94 18.31 28.04 -61.59
C VAL A 94 19.55 28.06 -60.73
N GLY A 95 20.34 26.98 -60.74
CA GLY A 95 21.50 26.82 -59.87
C GLY A 95 22.39 28.06 -59.92
N ASP A 96 22.53 28.74 -58.79
CA ASP A 96 23.42 29.87 -58.67
C ASP A 96 24.83 29.34 -58.34
N GLU A 97 25.66 29.15 -59.37
CA GLU A 97 27.07 28.79 -59.20
C GLU A 97 27.90 29.88 -58.49
N GLY A 98 27.29 31.00 -58.07
CA GLY A 98 28.00 32.19 -57.56
C GLY A 98 27.79 32.55 -56.09
N GLN A 99 26.91 31.89 -55.33
CA GLN A 99 26.68 32.30 -53.94
C GLN A 99 27.76 31.75 -53.02
N HIS A 100 28.77 32.59 -52.76
CA HIS A 100 29.71 32.44 -51.66
C HIS A 100 28.94 32.29 -50.34
N ARG A 101 28.64 31.04 -49.96
CA ARG A 101 28.16 30.72 -48.62
C ARG A 101 29.25 31.10 -47.65
N ASN A 102 29.01 32.18 -46.90
CA ASN A 102 29.92 32.56 -45.83
C ASN A 102 30.05 31.36 -44.89
N PRO A 103 31.27 30.83 -44.70
CA PRO A 103 31.48 29.74 -43.77
C PRO A 103 31.07 30.23 -42.39
N PHE A 104 30.08 29.56 -41.79
CA PHE A 104 29.68 29.88 -40.43
C PHE A 104 30.83 29.56 -39.49
N GLN A 105 31.28 30.57 -38.75
CA GLN A 105 32.28 30.44 -37.70
C GLN A 105 31.62 30.85 -36.39
N THR A 106 31.44 29.88 -35.49
CA THR A 106 30.93 30.17 -34.15
C THR A 106 31.99 30.91 -33.35
N THR A 107 31.70 32.15 -32.95
CA THR A 107 32.59 32.90 -32.05
C THR A 107 32.32 32.52 -30.59
N GLU A 108 33.32 32.70 -29.72
CA GLU A 108 33.18 32.41 -28.29
C GLU A 108 32.08 33.27 -27.64
N GLU A 109 31.86 34.48 -28.14
CA GLU A 109 30.82 35.39 -27.67
C GLU A 109 29.40 34.87 -28.00
N MET A 110 29.22 34.25 -29.16
CA MET A 110 27.96 33.61 -29.55
C MET A 110 27.63 32.44 -28.61
N LEU A 111 28.61 31.60 -28.30
CA LEU A 111 28.44 30.48 -27.37
C LEU A 111 28.09 30.96 -25.95
N LYS A 112 28.71 32.06 -25.48
CA LYS A 112 28.40 32.66 -24.15
C LYS A 112 26.98 33.20 -24.05
N LEU A 113 26.37 33.58 -25.17
CA LEU A 113 24.97 33.98 -25.26
C LEU A 113 24.04 32.79 -25.56
N GLY A 114 24.55 31.56 -25.59
CA GLY A 114 23.77 30.35 -25.84
C GLY A 114 23.44 30.09 -27.31
N ILE A 115 24.05 30.82 -28.25
CA ILE A 115 23.90 30.61 -29.68
C ILE A 115 24.80 29.46 -30.12
N SER A 116 24.18 28.40 -30.64
CA SER A 116 24.85 27.12 -30.89
C SER A 116 25.21 26.92 -32.36
N SER A 117 24.30 27.27 -33.27
CA SER A 117 24.43 26.97 -34.70
C SER A 117 23.59 27.92 -35.53
N ARG A 118 23.76 27.86 -36.85
CA ARG A 118 22.92 28.55 -37.82
C ARG A 118 21.87 27.60 -38.39
N LEU A 119 20.70 28.13 -38.77
CA LEU A 119 19.56 27.32 -39.13
C LEU A 119 19.78 26.50 -40.42
N ASP A 120 20.55 27.00 -41.38
CA ASP A 120 20.99 26.25 -42.58
C ASP A 120 21.85 25.01 -42.26
N GLN A 121 22.43 24.89 -41.08
CA GLN A 121 23.32 23.78 -40.72
C GLN A 121 22.61 22.61 -40.02
N VAL A 122 21.41 22.82 -39.48
CA VAL A 122 20.77 21.82 -38.61
C VAL A 122 19.80 20.88 -39.32
N PHE A 123 19.45 21.17 -40.58
CA PHE A 123 18.57 20.31 -41.37
C PHE A 123 19.30 19.73 -42.58
N GLU A 124 18.92 18.48 -42.90
CA GLU A 124 19.40 17.73 -44.04
C GLU A 124 18.33 17.74 -45.13
N ALA A 125 18.73 18.14 -46.33
CA ALA A 125 17.85 18.19 -47.50
C ALA A 125 18.68 18.10 -48.79
N PRO A 126 18.09 17.67 -49.93
CA PRO A 126 18.74 17.75 -51.23
C PRO A 126 19.23 19.18 -51.52
N HIS A 127 20.37 19.31 -52.20
CA HIS A 127 21.03 20.60 -52.43
C HIS A 127 20.07 21.67 -52.98
N ALA A 128 19.35 21.40 -54.06
CA ALA A 128 18.39 22.36 -54.63
C ALA A 128 17.32 22.82 -53.62
N VAL A 129 16.85 21.93 -52.74
CA VAL A 129 15.87 22.26 -51.70
C VAL A 129 16.52 23.14 -50.63
N LYS A 130 17.71 22.75 -50.17
CA LYS A 130 18.46 23.51 -49.16
C LYS A 130 18.78 24.92 -49.63
N ASP A 131 19.13 25.08 -50.91
CA ASP A 131 19.46 26.35 -51.55
C ASP A 131 18.24 27.27 -51.70
N VAL A 132 17.10 26.73 -52.16
CA VAL A 132 15.84 27.48 -52.21
C VAL A 132 15.40 27.91 -50.81
N LEU A 133 15.39 26.99 -49.83
CA LEU A 133 14.99 27.33 -48.47
C LEU A 133 15.92 28.38 -47.85
N THR A 134 17.23 28.25 -48.07
CA THR A 134 18.22 29.23 -47.58
C THR A 134 17.96 30.59 -48.22
N SER A 135 17.87 30.67 -49.55
CA SER A 135 17.68 31.94 -50.26
C SER A 135 16.32 32.62 -50.02
N GLN A 136 15.24 31.85 -49.91
CA GLN A 136 13.89 32.39 -49.73
C GLN A 136 13.64 32.89 -48.30
N PHE A 137 14.16 32.17 -47.31
CA PHE A 137 13.93 32.47 -45.89
C PHE A 137 15.12 33.11 -45.19
N GLY A 138 16.24 33.30 -45.88
CA GLY A 138 17.46 33.88 -45.32
C GLY A 138 18.05 33.04 -44.18
N LEU A 139 17.99 31.70 -44.29
CA LEU A 139 18.41 30.79 -43.22
C LEU A 139 19.90 30.94 -42.86
N GLU A 140 20.69 31.49 -43.79
CA GLU A 140 22.11 31.85 -43.62
C GLU A 140 22.33 33.11 -42.75
N HIS A 141 21.25 33.75 -42.29
CA HIS A 141 21.24 34.86 -41.35
C HIS A 141 20.40 34.58 -40.09
N SER A 142 19.79 33.38 -39.99
CA SER A 142 18.98 32.94 -38.84
C SER A 142 19.76 31.99 -37.94
N TYR A 143 19.85 32.33 -36.66
CA TYR A 143 20.65 31.57 -35.69
C TYR A 143 19.79 30.82 -34.67
N ILE A 144 20.35 29.76 -34.09
CA ILE A 144 19.67 28.91 -33.10
C ILE A 144 20.27 29.17 -31.72
N GLY A 145 19.44 29.74 -30.86
CA GLY A 145 19.70 30.02 -29.46
C GLY A 145 19.11 28.96 -28.53
N SER A 146 19.66 28.89 -27.33
CA SER A 146 19.11 28.10 -26.23
C SER A 146 18.17 28.94 -25.38
N LYS A 147 17.64 28.34 -24.31
CA LYS A 147 16.87 29.07 -23.28
C LYS A 147 17.69 30.20 -22.62
N GLU A 148 19.02 30.11 -22.62
CA GLU A 148 19.89 31.17 -22.13
C GLU A 148 19.91 32.38 -23.06
N THR A 149 19.78 32.16 -24.37
CA THR A 149 19.68 33.21 -25.39
C THR A 149 18.39 33.99 -25.23
N ASP A 150 17.30 33.30 -24.89
CA ASP A 150 15.98 33.90 -24.61
C ASP A 150 16.05 34.95 -23.48
N GLN A 151 16.78 34.63 -22.41
CA GLN A 151 16.98 35.52 -21.26
C GLN A 151 17.92 36.70 -21.54
N LYS A 152 18.81 36.56 -22.53
CA LYS A 152 19.84 37.55 -22.89
C LYS A 152 19.63 38.13 -24.29
N ALA A 153 18.40 38.12 -24.79
CA ALA A 153 18.07 38.52 -26.16
C ALA A 153 18.57 39.94 -26.51
N ASP A 154 18.52 40.88 -25.57
CA ASP A 154 19.01 42.25 -25.80
C ASP A 154 20.53 42.31 -26.09
N GLN A 155 21.30 41.36 -25.56
CA GLN A 155 22.76 41.29 -25.77
C GLN A 155 23.12 40.71 -27.13
N VAL A 156 22.20 39.96 -27.75
CA VAL A 156 22.38 39.35 -29.08
C VAL A 156 22.49 40.42 -30.16
N LEU A 157 21.78 41.54 -30.02
CA LEU A 157 21.86 42.67 -30.96
C LEU A 157 23.29 43.24 -31.04
N GLY A 158 24.06 43.18 -29.94
CA GLY A 158 25.47 43.59 -29.90
C GLY A 158 26.38 42.78 -30.83
N LEU A 159 26.00 41.53 -31.14
CA LEU A 159 26.71 40.66 -32.07
C LEU A 159 26.30 40.89 -33.53
N ARG A 160 25.47 41.91 -33.81
CA ARG A 160 24.90 42.21 -35.13
C ARG A 160 24.04 41.08 -35.71
N ILE A 161 23.51 40.21 -34.85
CA ILE A 161 22.58 39.16 -35.23
C ILE A 161 21.16 39.73 -35.19
N MET A 162 20.43 39.59 -36.30
CA MET A 162 19.10 40.20 -36.48
C MET A 162 17.94 39.20 -36.47
N ASP A 163 18.21 37.89 -36.52
CA ASP A 163 17.19 36.83 -36.55
C ASP A 163 17.67 35.64 -35.71
N VAL A 164 16.94 35.31 -34.63
CA VAL A 164 17.28 34.22 -33.69
C VAL A 164 16.06 33.40 -33.29
N TRP A 165 16.22 32.09 -33.35
CA TRP A 165 15.26 31.07 -32.93
C TRP A 165 15.66 30.47 -31.59
N THR A 166 14.80 30.57 -30.59
CA THR A 166 14.89 29.83 -29.32
C THR A 166 13.82 28.72 -29.32
N PRO A 167 13.86 27.76 -28.38
CA PRO A 167 12.89 26.67 -28.36
C PRO A 167 11.43 27.16 -28.23
N GLU A 168 11.22 28.32 -27.60
CA GLU A 168 9.90 28.88 -27.34
C GLU A 168 9.59 30.17 -28.12
N ASN A 169 10.60 30.96 -28.55
CA ASN A 169 10.41 32.27 -29.18
C ASN A 169 11.28 32.48 -30.42
N HIS A 170 10.82 33.32 -31.33
CA HIS A 170 11.54 33.82 -32.49
C HIS A 170 11.71 35.32 -32.36
N TYR A 171 12.97 35.77 -32.37
CA TYR A 171 13.34 37.16 -32.25
C TYR A 171 13.79 37.68 -33.61
N ARG A 172 13.17 38.77 -34.06
CA ARG A 172 13.56 39.47 -35.28
C ARG A 172 13.74 40.96 -35.02
N TRP A 173 14.95 41.45 -35.26
CA TRP A 173 15.27 42.86 -35.19
C TRP A 173 15.31 43.48 -36.58
N SER A 174 14.74 44.67 -36.71
CA SER A 174 14.76 45.45 -37.94
C SER A 174 15.28 46.84 -37.65
N ARG A 175 16.23 47.31 -38.47
CA ARG A 175 16.72 48.69 -38.39
C ARG A 175 15.98 49.56 -39.39
N SER A 176 15.47 50.69 -38.93
CA SER A 176 14.78 51.64 -39.80
C SER A 176 15.70 52.11 -40.94
N ARG A 177 15.15 52.24 -42.15
CA ARG A 177 15.86 52.79 -43.30
C ARG A 177 16.03 54.31 -43.20
N TYR A 178 15.19 54.97 -42.40
CA TYR A 178 15.08 56.43 -42.33
C TYR A 178 15.65 57.03 -41.04
N GLY A 179 16.20 56.21 -40.14
CA GLY A 179 16.84 56.65 -38.90
C GLY A 179 17.51 55.50 -38.16
N ASP A 180 18.26 55.79 -37.11
CA ASP A 180 19.07 54.80 -36.38
C ASP A 180 18.29 54.00 -35.32
N HIS A 181 16.97 53.91 -35.48
CA HIS A 181 16.10 53.18 -34.57
C HIS A 181 16.05 51.71 -34.95
N VAL A 182 16.19 50.83 -33.96
CA VAL A 182 16.02 49.38 -34.08
C VAL A 182 14.70 48.99 -33.42
N SER A 183 13.87 48.24 -34.14
CA SER A 183 12.62 47.67 -33.63
C SER A 183 12.76 46.15 -33.52
N ALA A 184 12.26 45.58 -32.43
CA ALA A 184 12.24 44.14 -32.19
C ALA A 184 10.81 43.60 -32.35
N SER A 185 10.68 42.47 -33.03
CA SER A 185 9.49 41.63 -33.05
C SER A 185 9.81 40.32 -32.33
N VAL A 186 8.88 39.83 -31.51
CA VAL A 186 9.01 38.54 -30.81
C VAL A 186 7.75 37.74 -31.09
N GLU A 187 7.93 36.55 -31.66
CA GLU A 187 6.86 35.63 -32.01
C GLU A 187 7.04 34.31 -31.26
N SER A 188 5.96 33.70 -30.78
CA SER A 188 6.06 32.40 -30.09
C SER A 188 6.22 31.28 -31.10
N VAL A 189 7.23 30.43 -30.92
CA VAL A 189 7.49 29.26 -31.77
C VAL A 189 6.49 28.16 -31.41
N THR A 190 5.60 27.86 -32.35
CA THR A 190 4.67 26.73 -32.19
C THR A 190 5.34 25.44 -32.68
N ARG A 191 5.04 24.32 -32.02
CA ARG A 191 5.55 23.00 -32.44
C ARG A 191 5.05 22.66 -33.84
N SER A 192 5.96 22.60 -34.81
CA SER A 192 5.63 22.21 -36.20
C SER A 192 5.04 20.80 -36.22
N GLN A 193 3.92 20.63 -36.93
CA GLN A 193 3.30 19.32 -37.16
C GLN A 193 3.99 18.56 -38.29
N LEU A 194 4.55 19.27 -39.27
CA LEU A 194 5.18 18.70 -40.46
C LEU A 194 6.46 17.92 -40.15
N LEU A 195 7.23 18.35 -39.15
CA LEU A 195 8.47 17.68 -38.72
C LEU A 195 8.22 16.50 -37.76
N LEU A 196 6.98 16.27 -37.32
CA LEU A 196 6.61 15.15 -36.44
C LEU A 196 6.31 13.84 -37.20
N CYS A 197 6.26 13.88 -38.52
CA CYS A 197 5.90 12.73 -39.37
C CYS A 197 6.94 11.60 -39.41
N ASN A 198 8.08 11.73 -38.72
CA ASN A 198 9.08 10.67 -38.56
C ASN A 198 8.75 9.67 -37.42
N LEU A 199 7.55 9.73 -36.85
CA LEU A 199 7.06 8.68 -35.97
C LEU A 199 6.82 7.41 -36.79
N ASP A 200 7.79 6.49 -36.76
CA ASP A 200 7.68 5.17 -37.39
C ASP A 200 6.41 4.47 -36.89
N VAL A 201 5.45 4.31 -37.79
CA VAL A 201 4.18 3.65 -37.53
C VAL A 201 4.41 2.22 -37.03
N GLY A 202 5.50 1.57 -37.47
CA GLY A 202 5.90 0.24 -37.02
C GLY A 202 6.34 0.22 -35.56
N GLU A 203 7.10 1.23 -35.11
CA GLU A 203 7.51 1.34 -33.71
C GLU A 203 6.30 1.57 -32.78
N ILE A 204 5.33 2.38 -33.22
CA ILE A 204 4.10 2.59 -32.46
C ILE A 204 3.29 1.29 -32.34
N GLU A 205 3.15 0.52 -33.42
CA GLU A 205 2.43 -0.75 -33.42
C GLU A 205 3.12 -1.80 -32.54
N ARG A 206 4.46 -1.86 -32.59
CA ARG A 206 5.27 -2.73 -31.73
C ARG A 206 5.09 -2.38 -30.25
N LEU A 207 5.14 -1.10 -29.91
CA LEU A 207 4.93 -0.63 -28.53
C LEU A 207 3.52 -0.94 -28.03
N LYS A 208 2.50 -0.77 -28.88
CA LYS A 208 1.11 -1.15 -28.55
C LYS A 208 0.99 -2.66 -28.31
N SER A 209 1.56 -3.48 -29.18
CA SER A 209 1.55 -4.94 -29.05
C SER A 209 2.25 -5.41 -27.78
N ARG A 210 3.38 -4.78 -27.43
CA ARG A 210 4.09 -5.08 -26.19
C ARG A 210 3.29 -4.67 -24.95
N LYS A 211 2.59 -3.54 -25.01
CA LYS A 211 1.72 -3.10 -23.93
C LYS A 211 0.60 -4.12 -23.67
N THR A 212 -0.08 -4.59 -24.71
CA THR A 212 -1.17 -5.56 -24.56
C THR A 212 -0.68 -6.90 -24.00
N GLU A 213 0.50 -7.38 -24.45
CA GLU A 213 1.11 -8.61 -23.91
C GLU A 213 1.42 -8.50 -22.41
N LEU A 214 1.91 -7.34 -21.97
CA LEU A 214 2.18 -7.08 -20.55
C LEU A 214 0.87 -7.01 -19.75
N GLU A 215 -0.18 -6.39 -20.30
CA GLU A 215 -1.50 -6.32 -19.66
C GLU A 215 -2.10 -7.73 -19.48
N ASP A 216 -1.98 -8.61 -20.48
CA ASP A 216 -2.43 -10.00 -20.39
C ASP A 216 -1.63 -10.80 -19.35
N THR A 217 -0.32 -10.56 -19.27
CA THR A 217 0.54 -11.18 -18.24
C THR A 217 0.15 -10.74 -16.84
N ILE A 218 -0.13 -9.45 -16.64
CA ILE A 218 -0.62 -8.92 -15.36
C ILE A 218 -1.96 -9.55 -15.00
N SER A 219 -2.89 -9.67 -15.95
CA SER A 219 -4.20 -10.29 -15.71
C SER A 219 -4.08 -11.76 -15.28
N THR A 220 -3.12 -12.49 -15.85
CA THR A 220 -2.81 -13.87 -15.48
C THR A 220 -2.29 -13.95 -14.04
N ILE A 221 -1.29 -13.14 -13.70
CA ILE A 221 -0.71 -13.09 -12.34
C ILE A 221 -1.78 -12.70 -11.31
N ASP A 222 -2.65 -11.75 -11.62
CA ASP A 222 -3.74 -11.34 -10.74
C ASP A 222 -4.74 -12.48 -10.47
N SER A 223 -4.98 -13.33 -11.48
CA SER A 223 -5.85 -14.49 -11.33
C SER A 223 -5.20 -15.56 -10.45
N ASP A 224 -3.91 -15.82 -10.63
CA ASP A 224 -3.13 -16.75 -9.80
C ASP A 224 -3.05 -16.27 -8.35
N LEU A 225 -2.83 -14.97 -8.12
CA LEU A 225 -2.83 -14.38 -6.77
C LEU A 225 -4.17 -14.57 -6.05
N LYS A 226 -5.29 -14.40 -6.77
CA LYS A 226 -6.63 -14.65 -6.19
C LYS A 226 -6.81 -16.12 -5.83
N ALA A 227 -6.35 -17.04 -6.68
CA ALA A 227 -6.41 -18.47 -6.40
C ALA A 227 -5.59 -18.84 -5.14
N LEU A 228 -4.36 -18.34 -5.03
CA LEU A 228 -3.50 -18.54 -3.86
C LEU A 228 -4.12 -17.93 -2.58
N GLN A 229 -4.77 -16.77 -2.69
CA GLN A 229 -5.46 -16.15 -1.57
C GLN A 229 -6.64 -16.99 -1.08
N MET A 230 -7.38 -17.63 -1.99
CA MET A 230 -8.45 -18.56 -1.61
C MET A 230 -7.90 -19.81 -0.93
N GLU A 231 -6.81 -20.37 -1.43
CA GLU A 231 -6.14 -21.52 -0.82
C GLU A 231 -5.62 -21.19 0.58
N LEU A 232 -5.04 -20.01 0.78
CA LEU A 232 -4.60 -19.55 2.10
C LEU A 232 -5.77 -19.50 3.10
N ARG A 233 -6.90 -18.91 2.71
CA ARG A 233 -8.10 -18.86 3.55
C ARG A 233 -8.60 -20.25 3.91
N GLN A 234 -8.63 -21.16 2.94
CA GLN A 234 -9.01 -22.55 3.19
C GLN A 234 -8.09 -23.20 4.22
N LYS A 235 -6.78 -22.97 4.13
CA LYS A 235 -5.81 -23.50 5.10
C LYS A 235 -5.96 -22.89 6.49
N GLU A 236 -6.30 -21.61 6.58
CA GLU A 236 -6.61 -20.96 7.85
C GLU A 236 -7.87 -21.57 8.50
N ASP A 237 -8.92 -21.83 7.72
CA ASP A 237 -10.14 -22.48 8.19
C ASP A 237 -9.86 -23.92 8.66
N GLU A 238 -9.11 -24.71 7.89
CA GLU A 238 -8.67 -26.06 8.28
C GLU A 238 -7.88 -26.03 9.60
N ALA A 239 -6.96 -25.07 9.76
CA ALA A 239 -6.18 -24.91 10.98
C ALA A 239 -7.05 -24.49 12.18
N ALA A 240 -8.11 -23.70 11.96
CA ALA A 240 -9.07 -23.33 12.98
C ALA A 240 -9.91 -24.54 13.42
N GLU A 241 -10.35 -25.40 12.49
CA GLU A 241 -11.06 -26.65 12.83
C GLU A 241 -10.19 -27.57 13.68
N HIS A 242 -8.95 -27.85 13.26
CA HIS A 242 -8.04 -28.70 14.03
C HIS A 242 -7.74 -28.14 15.44
N ARG A 243 -7.74 -26.81 15.59
CA ARG A 243 -7.61 -26.18 16.90
C ARG A 243 -8.81 -26.47 17.79
N ARG A 244 -10.04 -26.39 17.26
CA ARG A 244 -11.26 -26.73 17.99
C ARG A 244 -11.27 -28.20 18.39
N GLU A 245 -10.97 -29.11 17.47
CA GLU A 245 -10.86 -30.55 17.76
C GLU A 245 -9.86 -30.83 18.89
N ARG A 246 -8.69 -30.19 18.84
CA ARG A 246 -7.67 -30.32 19.89
C ARG A 246 -8.17 -29.82 21.24
N GLU A 247 -8.86 -28.69 21.28
CA GLU A 247 -9.43 -28.13 22.51
C GLU A 247 -10.51 -29.04 23.10
N GLU A 248 -11.35 -29.65 22.26
CA GLU A 248 -12.35 -30.63 22.68
C GLU A 248 -11.70 -31.88 23.29
N ILE A 249 -10.69 -32.45 22.64
CA ILE A 249 -9.94 -33.61 23.16
C ILE A 249 -9.29 -33.27 24.50
N VAL A 250 -8.67 -32.09 24.62
CA VAL A 250 -8.04 -31.64 25.88
C VAL A 250 -9.09 -31.50 26.98
N ASN A 251 -10.24 -30.89 26.70
CA ASN A 251 -11.33 -30.73 27.66
C ASN A 251 -11.87 -32.10 28.12
N MET A 252 -12.10 -33.02 27.18
CA MET A 252 -12.54 -34.39 27.50
C MET A 252 -11.50 -35.13 28.34
N SER A 253 -10.22 -35.04 27.99
CA SER A 253 -9.13 -35.61 28.78
C SER A 253 -9.08 -35.04 30.20
N GLN A 254 -9.28 -33.73 30.36
CA GLN A 254 -9.32 -33.08 31.68
C GLN A 254 -10.52 -33.53 32.51
N LYS A 255 -11.70 -33.65 31.90
CA LYS A 255 -12.91 -34.17 32.56
C LYS A 255 -12.70 -35.60 33.06
N GLU A 256 -12.14 -36.47 32.22
CA GLU A 256 -11.85 -37.86 32.62
C GLU A 256 -10.75 -37.94 33.69
N LYS A 257 -9.69 -37.14 33.60
CA LYS A 257 -8.68 -37.03 34.67
C LYS A 257 -9.27 -36.56 35.99
N LYS A 258 -10.27 -35.65 35.96
CA LYS A 258 -10.97 -35.20 37.17
C LYS A 258 -11.82 -36.33 37.77
N LYS A 259 -12.64 -37.00 36.95
CA LYS A 259 -13.43 -38.18 37.36
C LYS A 259 -12.56 -39.27 37.97
N ARG A 260 -11.43 -39.58 37.34
CA ARG A 260 -10.48 -40.59 37.85
C ARG A 260 -9.95 -40.22 39.23
N ARG A 261 -9.52 -38.96 39.43
CA ARG A 261 -9.06 -38.47 40.75
C ARG A 261 -10.16 -38.54 41.81
N GLU A 262 -11.39 -38.16 41.46
CA GLU A 262 -12.54 -38.26 42.38
C GLU A 262 -12.80 -39.72 42.79
N MET A 263 -12.72 -40.66 41.83
CA MET A 263 -12.89 -42.09 42.11
C MET A 263 -11.74 -42.67 42.94
N GLU A 264 -10.49 -42.31 42.64
CA GLU A 264 -9.31 -42.68 43.42
C GLU A 264 -9.44 -42.19 44.87
N ASN A 265 -9.90 -40.95 45.08
CA ASN A 265 -10.17 -40.38 46.40
C ASN A 265 -11.27 -41.15 47.14
N LEU A 266 -12.37 -41.50 46.47
CA LEU A 266 -13.44 -42.30 47.08
C LEU A 266 -12.96 -43.69 47.48
N VAL A 267 -12.19 -44.36 46.62
CA VAL A 267 -11.59 -45.67 46.92
C VAL A 267 -10.62 -45.55 48.09
N HIS A 268 -9.82 -44.49 48.15
CA HIS A 268 -8.90 -44.23 49.25
C HIS A 268 -9.63 -44.04 50.59
N GLN A 269 -10.68 -43.22 50.61
CA GLN A 269 -11.52 -43.02 51.80
C GLN A 269 -12.18 -44.33 52.27
N ARG A 270 -12.76 -45.11 51.35
CA ARG A 270 -13.34 -46.43 51.67
C ARG A 270 -12.28 -47.38 52.22
N ARG A 271 -11.07 -47.38 51.67
CA ARG A 271 -9.95 -48.20 52.16
C ARG A 271 -9.55 -47.82 53.58
N ILE A 272 -9.44 -46.52 53.89
CA ILE A 272 -9.16 -46.06 55.27
C ILE A 272 -10.26 -46.52 56.21
N LYS A 273 -11.54 -46.32 55.84
CA LYS A 273 -12.68 -46.73 56.65
C LYS A 273 -12.69 -48.25 56.91
N LEU A 274 -12.43 -49.05 55.87
CA LEU A 274 -12.34 -50.51 55.99
C LEU A 274 -11.24 -50.92 56.98
N LYS A 275 -10.04 -50.35 56.87
CA LYS A 275 -8.94 -50.59 57.81
C LYS A 275 -9.28 -50.19 59.25
N SER A 276 -10.07 -49.13 59.43
CA SER A 276 -10.54 -48.72 60.75
C SER A 276 -11.50 -49.75 61.35
N ILE A 277 -12.47 -50.24 60.55
CA ILE A 277 -13.44 -51.26 60.97
C ILE A 277 -12.74 -52.59 61.27
N GLU A 278 -11.74 -52.97 60.47
CA GLU A 278 -10.94 -54.17 60.69
C GLU A 278 -10.17 -54.12 62.03
N ARG A 279 -9.59 -52.96 62.39
CA ARG A 279 -8.94 -52.77 63.69
C ARG A 279 -9.91 -52.76 64.87
N GLU A 280 -11.09 -52.17 64.70
CA GLU A 280 -12.11 -52.10 65.76
C GLU A 280 -12.74 -53.47 66.02
N ASN A 281 -12.91 -54.30 64.98
CA ASN A 281 -13.47 -55.65 65.08
C ASN A 281 -12.41 -56.74 65.16
N ASP A 282 -11.17 -56.42 65.57
CA ASP A 282 -10.12 -57.44 65.72
C ASP A 282 -10.58 -58.48 66.76
N PRO A 283 -10.95 -59.70 66.31
CA PRO A 283 -11.49 -60.71 67.21
C PRO A 283 -10.38 -61.19 68.15
N ASP A 284 -9.11 -61.14 67.75
CA ASP A 284 -8.00 -61.62 68.57
C ASP A 284 -7.76 -60.66 69.75
N VAL A 285 -7.83 -59.34 69.54
CA VAL A 285 -7.75 -58.36 70.64
C VAL A 285 -8.94 -58.53 71.60
N SER A 286 -10.13 -58.75 71.05
CA SER A 286 -11.35 -58.95 71.84
C SER A 286 -11.32 -60.27 72.64
N ILE A 287 -10.86 -61.36 72.03
CA ILE A 287 -10.67 -62.68 72.64
C ILE A 287 -9.61 -62.60 73.74
N THR A 288 -8.48 -61.95 73.48
CA THR A 288 -7.39 -61.81 74.47
C THR A 288 -7.87 -61.07 75.72
N LYS A 289 -8.63 -59.98 75.54
CA LYS A 289 -9.25 -59.23 76.65
C LYS A 289 -10.19 -60.09 77.48
N VAL A 290 -11.02 -60.92 76.85
CA VAL A 290 -11.92 -61.86 77.55
C VAL A 290 -11.12 -62.94 78.28
N ILE A 291 -10.08 -63.49 77.67
CA ILE A 291 -9.19 -64.47 78.29
C ILE A 291 -8.54 -63.89 79.56
N ASP A 292 -8.07 -62.65 79.52
CA ASP A 292 -7.45 -62.01 80.67
C ASP A 292 -8.47 -61.72 81.78
N GLN A 293 -9.70 -61.32 81.44
CA GLN A 293 -10.80 -61.23 82.41
C GLN A 293 -11.11 -62.60 83.06
N VAL A 294 -11.08 -63.69 82.29
CA VAL A 294 -11.29 -65.04 82.82
C VAL A 294 -10.16 -65.45 83.76
N LYS A 295 -8.89 -65.11 83.44
CA LYS A 295 -7.76 -65.36 84.34
C LYS A 295 -7.91 -64.60 85.65
N GLU A 296 -8.28 -63.33 85.59
CA GLU A 296 -8.51 -62.49 86.77
C GLU A 296 -9.61 -63.07 87.66
N LEU A 297 -10.75 -63.43 87.08
CA LEU A 297 -11.85 -64.07 87.82
C LEU A 297 -11.44 -65.41 88.45
N LYS A 298 -10.56 -66.19 87.78
CA LYS A 298 -10.02 -67.43 88.37
C LYS A 298 -9.13 -67.16 89.57
N ILE A 299 -8.30 -66.10 89.53
CA ILE A 299 -7.46 -65.68 90.65
C ILE A 299 -8.35 -65.25 91.82
N GLN A 300 -9.34 -64.39 91.58
CA GLN A 300 -10.30 -63.96 92.61
C GLN A 300 -11.05 -65.14 93.22
N ARG A 301 -11.48 -66.10 92.39
CA ARG A 301 -12.12 -67.34 92.88
C ARG A 301 -11.19 -68.15 93.76
N PHE A 302 -9.91 -68.25 93.41
CA PHE A 302 -8.92 -68.98 94.21
C PHE A 302 -8.64 -68.26 95.54
N GLN A 303 -8.55 -66.93 95.54
CA GLN A 303 -8.41 -66.12 96.75
C GLN A 303 -9.59 -66.34 97.70
N CYS A 304 -10.82 -66.27 97.19
CA CYS A 304 -12.02 -66.55 97.98
C CYS A 304 -12.02 -68.00 98.54
N ALA A 305 -11.60 -68.98 97.75
CA ALA A 305 -11.48 -70.36 98.23
C ALA A 305 -10.41 -70.50 99.34
N MET A 306 -9.31 -69.76 99.26
CA MET A 306 -8.28 -69.71 100.30
C MET A 306 -8.78 -69.05 101.58
N GLU A 307 -9.56 -67.97 101.47
CA GLU A 307 -10.22 -67.32 102.61
C GLU A 307 -11.18 -68.28 103.31
N ILE A 308 -12.04 -68.98 102.56
CA ILE A 308 -12.96 -69.99 103.11
C ILE A 308 -12.17 -71.10 103.83
N LYS A 309 -11.09 -71.60 103.21
CA LYS A 309 -10.21 -72.58 103.86
C LYS A 309 -9.63 -72.05 105.17
N GLY A 310 -9.17 -70.80 105.19
CA GLY A 310 -8.65 -70.15 106.40
C GLY A 310 -9.69 -70.12 107.52
N LEU A 311 -10.89 -69.62 107.21
CA LEU A 311 -12.01 -69.57 108.16
C LEU A 311 -12.40 -70.97 108.68
N LEU A 312 -12.35 -72.01 107.84
CA LEU A 312 -12.61 -73.39 108.27
C LEU A 312 -11.54 -73.90 109.25
N VAL A 313 -10.27 -73.61 109.00
CA VAL A 313 -9.17 -73.98 109.91
C VAL A 313 -9.33 -73.27 111.25
N GLU A 314 -9.65 -71.97 111.24
CA GLU A 314 -9.91 -71.21 112.45
C GLU A 314 -11.11 -71.76 113.22
N ALA A 315 -12.22 -72.10 112.56
CA ALA A 315 -13.38 -72.71 113.20
C ALA A 315 -13.05 -74.07 113.84
N VAL A 316 -12.25 -74.91 113.18
CA VAL A 316 -11.80 -76.20 113.74
C VAL A 316 -10.86 -75.98 114.93
N ALA A 317 -9.92 -75.03 114.83
CA ALA A 317 -9.03 -74.68 115.92
C ALA A 317 -9.80 -74.13 117.13
N TYR A 318 -10.79 -73.28 116.90
CA TYR A 318 -11.69 -72.76 117.93
C TYR A 318 -12.47 -73.89 118.62
N ARG A 319 -13.09 -74.80 117.85
CA ARG A 319 -13.76 -75.98 118.44
C ARG A 319 -12.82 -76.85 119.26
N ARG A 320 -11.59 -77.06 118.79
CA ARG A 320 -10.58 -77.85 119.50
C ARG A 320 -10.20 -77.18 120.83
N SER A 321 -9.87 -75.89 120.80
CA SER A 321 -9.56 -75.12 122.01
C SER A 321 -10.73 -75.09 122.99
N PHE A 322 -11.96 -74.96 122.49
CA PHE A 322 -13.18 -75.05 123.31
C PHE A 322 -13.32 -76.43 123.97
N ALA A 323 -13.06 -77.52 123.24
CA ALA A 323 -13.09 -78.87 123.80
C ALA A 323 -11.98 -79.10 124.83
N GLU A 324 -10.75 -78.60 124.58
CA GLU A 324 -9.63 -78.64 125.52
C GLU A 324 -9.95 -77.86 126.80
N LEU A 325 -10.51 -76.65 126.71
CA LEU A 325 -10.98 -75.86 127.86
C LEU A 325 -12.09 -76.60 128.63
N ASN A 326 -13.06 -77.19 127.94
CA ASN A 326 -14.16 -77.90 128.58
C ASN A 326 -13.67 -79.17 129.31
N MET A 327 -12.71 -79.91 128.74
CA MET A 327 -12.05 -81.03 129.42
C MET A 327 -11.29 -80.58 130.67
N VAL A 328 -10.56 -79.46 130.62
CA VAL A 328 -9.89 -78.88 131.79
C VAL A 328 -10.89 -78.43 132.86
N SER A 329 -12.03 -77.85 132.46
CA SER A 329 -13.10 -77.49 133.40
C SER A 329 -13.73 -78.72 134.08
N ILE A 330 -13.97 -79.81 133.34
CA ILE A 330 -14.47 -81.08 133.90
C ILE A 330 -13.44 -81.71 134.86
N GLU A 331 -12.14 -81.65 134.55
CA GLU A 331 -11.08 -82.14 135.43
C GLU A 331 -10.92 -81.30 136.72
N LEU A 332 -11.25 -80.01 136.68
CA LEU A 332 -11.24 -79.11 137.84
C LEU A 332 -12.48 -79.28 138.73
N GLU A 333 -13.65 -79.66 138.19
CA GLU A 333 -14.84 -80.02 138.97
C GLU A 333 -14.74 -81.41 139.63
N ALA A 334 -13.80 -82.25 139.20
CA ALA A 334 -13.57 -83.60 139.72
C ALA A 334 -12.49 -83.68 140.83
N LYS A 335 -11.96 -82.55 141.32
CA LYS A 335 -10.96 -82.45 142.40
C LYS A 335 -11.47 -81.65 143.59
#